data_AF-A0A2G2M034-F1
#
_entry.id   AF-A0A2G2M034-F1
#
_cell.length_a   1.000
_cell.length_b   1.000
_cell.length_c   1.000
_cell.angle_alpha   90.00
_cell.angle_beta   90.00
_cell.angle_gamma   90.00
#
_symmetry.space_group_name_H-M   'P 1'
#
loop_
_entity.id
_entity.type
_entity.pdbx_description
1 polymer ?
#
loop_
_entity_poly.entity_id
_entity_poly.type
_entity_poly.pdbx_seq_one_letter_code
_entity_poly.pdbx_strand_id
1 'polypeptide(L)'
;MARAFAKIAFTPSVRKEQERLGSADAYAKWLSPEISGGEKLTEAEALFIAERDGFYQASVSETGWPYVQFRGGPRGFTKVLDERTIAYADFRGNRQYVSVGNLSKDDRISLILMDYPNRRRLKVWGRAKLVNIEDDPELVAQLHDESYRARPQRAVIITIEAFDWNCPQHIPQRMTIEELEHHLAPLYEKIADLSAQNGKLQKSIEKYQNQSS
;
A
#
# COMPACT_ATOMS: atom_id res chain seq x y z
N MET A 1 10.60 10.71 -10.82
CA MET A 1 9.16 11.00 -10.92
C MET A 1 8.71 10.62 -12.32
N ALA A 2 7.50 10.11 -12.50
CA ALA A 2 6.97 9.78 -13.82
C ALA A 2 6.31 10.99 -14.51
N ARG A 3 6.36 11.08 -15.86
CA ARG A 3 5.78 12.22 -16.60
C ARG A 3 4.26 12.27 -16.49
N ALA A 4 3.58 11.13 -16.56
CA ALA A 4 2.12 11.09 -16.41
C ALA A 4 1.68 11.73 -15.09
N PHE A 5 2.42 11.44 -14.00
CA PHE A 5 2.16 12.02 -12.69
C PHE A 5 2.43 13.53 -12.66
N ALA A 6 3.57 13.96 -13.20
CA ALA A 6 3.93 15.39 -13.27
C ALA A 6 2.91 16.22 -14.06
N LYS A 7 2.37 15.68 -15.16
CA LYS A 7 1.33 16.35 -15.97
C LYS A 7 0.06 16.67 -15.17
N ILE A 8 -0.34 15.76 -14.28
CA ILE A 8 -1.52 15.95 -13.42
C ILE A 8 -1.16 16.84 -12.21
N ALA A 9 0.01 16.62 -11.61
CA ALA A 9 0.40 17.26 -10.35
C ALA A 9 0.86 18.71 -10.51
N PHE A 10 1.56 19.06 -11.59
CA PHE A 10 2.17 20.38 -11.78
C PHE A 10 1.21 21.34 -12.45
N THR A 11 0.10 21.62 -11.75
CA THR A 11 -0.87 22.64 -12.15
C THR A 11 -0.24 24.04 -12.22
N PRO A 12 -0.88 25.03 -12.85
CA PRO A 12 -0.35 26.40 -12.89
C PRO A 12 -0.03 26.98 -11.51
N SER A 13 -0.86 26.72 -10.49
CA SER A 13 -0.59 27.18 -9.12
C SER A 13 0.63 26.49 -8.50
N VAL A 14 0.79 25.18 -8.72
CA VAL A 14 1.99 24.44 -8.25
C VAL A 14 3.25 24.95 -8.96
N ARG A 15 3.19 25.20 -10.27
CA ARG A 15 4.32 25.76 -11.03
C ARG A 15 4.71 27.15 -10.52
N LYS A 16 3.73 28.02 -10.24
CA LYS A 16 3.98 29.33 -9.64
C LYS A 16 4.70 29.23 -8.29
N GLU A 17 4.32 28.27 -7.46
CA GLU A 17 5.03 28.02 -6.19
C GLU A 17 6.43 27.45 -6.41
N GLN A 18 6.63 26.57 -7.40
CA GLN A 18 7.95 26.07 -7.76
C GLN A 18 8.88 27.20 -8.21
N GLU A 19 8.39 28.17 -8.97
CA GLU A 19 9.13 29.38 -9.37
C GLU A 19 9.47 30.23 -8.15
N ARG A 20 8.47 30.54 -7.31
CA ARG A 20 8.63 31.35 -6.10
C ARG A 20 9.67 30.77 -5.14
N LEU A 21 9.74 29.44 -5.06
CA LEU A 21 10.65 28.71 -4.17
C LEU A 21 11.94 28.22 -4.86
N GLY A 22 12.19 28.63 -6.12
CA GLY A 22 13.46 28.37 -6.82
C GLY A 22 13.69 26.93 -7.27
N SER A 23 12.62 26.15 -7.49
CA SER A 23 12.69 24.74 -7.91
C SER A 23 12.12 24.47 -9.31
N ALA A 24 11.63 25.49 -10.01
CA ALA A 24 10.95 25.36 -11.30
C ALA A 24 11.78 24.64 -12.36
N ASP A 25 13.06 24.98 -12.52
CA ASP A 25 13.96 24.38 -13.52
C ASP A 25 14.25 22.91 -13.21
N ALA A 26 14.50 22.61 -11.93
CA ALA A 26 14.77 21.24 -11.47
C ALA A 26 13.58 20.30 -11.77
N TYR A 27 12.35 20.83 -11.69
CA TYR A 27 11.13 20.06 -11.95
C TYR A 27 10.61 20.16 -13.39
N ALA A 28 11.05 21.15 -14.19
CA ALA A 28 10.60 21.34 -15.57
C ALA A 28 10.90 20.11 -16.46
N LYS A 29 12.04 19.44 -16.22
CA LYS A 29 12.42 18.22 -16.95
C LYS A 29 11.36 17.13 -16.92
N TRP A 30 10.57 17.01 -15.83
CA TRP A 30 9.52 15.99 -15.70
C TRP A 30 8.30 16.23 -16.59
N LEU A 31 8.17 17.43 -17.17
CA LEU A 31 7.16 17.75 -18.18
C LEU A 31 7.66 17.53 -19.62
N SER A 32 8.99 17.39 -19.80
CA SER A 32 9.64 17.21 -21.10
C SER A 32 9.07 16.02 -21.89
N PRO A 33 8.92 16.12 -23.22
CA PRO A 33 8.57 14.99 -24.06
C PRO A 33 9.49 13.79 -23.95
N GLU A 34 10.75 14.01 -23.56
CA GLU A 34 11.80 12.98 -23.45
C GLU A 34 11.60 12.04 -22.26
N ILE A 35 10.85 12.48 -21.24
CA ILE A 35 10.49 11.62 -20.10
C ILE A 35 9.16 10.94 -20.42
N SER A 36 9.06 9.64 -20.15
CA SER A 36 7.84 8.85 -20.34
C SER A 36 7.50 8.05 -19.08
N GLY A 37 6.34 7.39 -19.10
CA GLY A 37 5.93 6.46 -18.06
C GLY A 37 5.11 7.09 -16.94
N GLY A 38 4.62 6.20 -16.07
CA GLY A 38 3.65 6.47 -15.02
C GLY A 38 2.21 6.14 -15.41
N GLU A 39 1.92 5.89 -16.69
CA GLU A 39 0.57 5.57 -17.17
C GLU A 39 0.33 4.06 -17.41
N LYS A 40 1.39 3.25 -17.34
CA LYS A 40 1.35 1.79 -17.52
C LYS A 40 2.20 1.10 -16.46
N LEU A 41 1.59 0.23 -15.68
CA LEU A 41 2.27 -0.63 -14.72
C LEU A 41 3.26 -1.53 -15.45
N THR A 42 4.48 -1.61 -14.92
CA THR A 42 5.41 -2.65 -15.28
C THR A 42 5.24 -3.84 -14.32
N GLU A 43 5.99 -4.91 -14.56
CA GLU A 43 6.07 -6.05 -13.65
C GLU A 43 6.42 -5.62 -12.22
N ALA A 44 7.29 -4.62 -12.05
CA ALA A 44 7.70 -4.15 -10.72
C ALA A 44 6.54 -3.53 -9.92
N GLU A 45 5.69 -2.72 -10.56
CA GLU A 45 4.50 -2.17 -9.89
C GLU A 45 3.44 -3.24 -9.69
N ALA A 46 3.25 -4.15 -10.65
CA ALA A 46 2.26 -5.21 -10.54
C ALA A 46 2.56 -6.15 -9.36
N LEU A 47 3.83 -6.58 -9.22
CA LEU A 47 4.30 -7.35 -8.08
C LEU A 47 4.14 -6.58 -6.78
N PHE A 48 4.52 -5.30 -6.77
CA PHE A 48 4.36 -4.48 -5.58
C PHE A 48 2.89 -4.37 -5.14
N ILE A 49 1.95 -4.16 -6.07
CA ILE A 49 0.52 -4.08 -5.74
C ILE A 49 0.01 -5.42 -5.19
N ALA A 50 0.40 -6.54 -5.83
CA ALA A 50 -0.03 -7.88 -5.45
C ALA A 50 0.46 -8.33 -4.06
N GLU A 51 1.52 -7.73 -3.54
CA GLU A 51 2.02 -8.03 -2.19
C GLU A 51 1.38 -7.19 -1.08
N ARG A 52 0.55 -6.20 -1.41
CA ARG A 52 -0.10 -5.37 -0.38
C ARG A 52 -1.38 -6.02 0.11
N ASP A 53 -1.61 -5.87 1.40
CA ASP A 53 -2.84 -6.24 2.11
C ASP A 53 -3.80 -5.04 2.24
N GLY A 54 -3.38 -3.84 1.83
CA GLY A 54 -4.23 -2.66 1.83
C GLY A 54 -3.55 -1.40 1.31
N PHE A 55 -4.32 -0.32 1.33
CA PHE A 55 -3.93 1.00 0.86
C PHE A 55 -4.80 2.08 1.49
N TYR A 56 -4.34 3.33 1.46
CA TYR A 56 -5.23 4.46 1.73
C TYR A 56 -5.77 5.00 0.42
N GLN A 57 -7.08 5.26 0.42
CA GLN A 57 -7.84 5.76 -0.71
C GLN A 57 -8.37 7.14 -0.39
N ALA A 58 -8.19 8.06 -1.33
CA ALA A 58 -8.80 9.37 -1.33
C ALA A 58 -9.86 9.47 -2.44
N SER A 59 -10.95 10.13 -2.11
CA SER A 59 -12.02 10.57 -3.03
C SER A 59 -12.42 11.99 -2.67
N VAL A 60 -13.19 12.67 -3.52
CA VAL A 60 -13.66 14.03 -3.25
C VAL A 60 -15.18 14.00 -3.17
N SER A 61 -15.73 14.57 -2.10
CA SER A 61 -17.18 14.73 -1.97
C SER A 61 -17.71 15.78 -2.94
N GLU A 62 -19.00 15.74 -3.23
CA GLU A 62 -19.64 16.74 -4.11
C GLU A 62 -19.54 18.18 -3.57
N THR A 63 -19.27 18.35 -2.27
CA THR A 63 -19.02 19.64 -1.62
C THR A 63 -17.54 20.07 -1.68
N GLY A 64 -16.68 19.29 -2.33
CA GLY A 64 -15.26 19.59 -2.52
C GLY A 64 -14.35 19.14 -1.38
N TRP A 65 -14.88 18.55 -0.30
CA TRP A 65 -14.04 18.03 0.78
C TRP A 65 -13.31 16.76 0.35
N PRO A 66 -11.98 16.66 0.56
CA PRO A 66 -11.25 15.42 0.38
C PRO A 66 -11.63 14.45 1.51
N TYR A 67 -11.85 13.20 1.15
CA TYR A 67 -12.14 12.12 2.08
C TYR A 67 -11.14 11.00 1.90
N VAL A 68 -10.45 10.62 2.98
CA VAL A 68 -9.41 9.58 2.98
C VAL A 68 -9.79 8.47 3.95
N GLN A 69 -9.60 7.22 3.53
CA GLN A 69 -9.81 6.04 4.36
C GLN A 69 -8.84 4.93 4.00
N PHE A 70 -8.64 4.00 4.94
CA PHE A 70 -7.94 2.75 4.66
C PHE A 70 -8.89 1.72 4.06
N ARG A 71 -8.42 0.98 3.06
CA ARG A 71 -9.06 -0.22 2.50
C ARG A 71 -8.05 -1.36 2.59
N GLY A 72 -8.49 -2.52 3.07
CA GLY A 72 -7.61 -3.67 3.21
C GLY A 72 -8.36 -4.99 3.22
N GLY A 73 -7.60 -6.05 3.02
CA GLY A 73 -8.01 -7.44 2.94
C GLY A 73 -6.78 -8.34 3.08
N PRO A 74 -6.86 -9.60 2.62
CA PRO A 74 -5.68 -10.48 2.54
C PRO A 74 -4.60 -9.89 1.63
N ARG A 75 -3.37 -10.39 1.75
CA ARG A 75 -2.29 -10.06 0.81
C ARG A 75 -2.74 -10.33 -0.63
N GLY A 76 -2.52 -9.39 -1.54
CA GLY A 76 -3.06 -9.48 -2.90
C GLY A 76 -4.54 -9.14 -2.99
N PHE A 77 -5.04 -8.38 -2.02
CA PHE A 77 -6.39 -7.81 -2.00
C PHE A 77 -6.69 -7.00 -3.27
N THR A 78 -5.70 -6.26 -3.77
CA THR A 78 -5.79 -5.55 -5.05
C THR A 78 -5.27 -6.45 -6.16
N LYS A 79 -6.10 -6.71 -7.16
CA LYS A 79 -5.74 -7.45 -8.37
C LYS A 79 -5.29 -6.49 -9.46
N VAL A 80 -4.24 -6.87 -10.19
CA VAL A 80 -3.83 -6.19 -11.42
C VAL A 80 -4.49 -6.94 -12.57
N LEU A 81 -5.39 -6.28 -13.29
CA LEU A 81 -6.13 -6.88 -14.41
C LEU A 81 -5.33 -6.77 -15.72
N ASP A 82 -4.67 -5.63 -15.92
CA ASP A 82 -3.76 -5.38 -17.05
C ASP A 82 -2.78 -4.23 -16.71
N GLU A 83 -1.97 -3.80 -17.69
CA GLU A 83 -0.99 -2.71 -17.53
C GLU A 83 -1.60 -1.38 -17.07
N ARG A 84 -2.90 -1.16 -17.22
CA ARG A 84 -3.59 0.10 -16.92
C ARG A 84 -4.75 -0.05 -15.96
N THR A 85 -5.09 -1.26 -15.55
CA THR A 85 -6.27 -1.50 -14.73
C THR A 85 -5.94 -2.36 -13.52
N ILE A 86 -6.31 -1.84 -12.36
CA ILE A 86 -6.32 -2.58 -11.09
C ILE A 86 -7.74 -2.64 -10.57
N ALA A 87 -8.05 -3.63 -9.75
CA ALA A 87 -9.36 -3.77 -9.16
C ALA A 87 -9.30 -4.42 -7.79
N TYR A 88 -10.31 -4.17 -6.96
CA TYR A 88 -10.48 -4.85 -5.69
C TYR A 88 -11.96 -5.08 -5.39
N ALA A 89 -12.25 -6.08 -4.55
CA ALA A 89 -13.59 -6.32 -4.04
C ALA A 89 -13.88 -5.38 -2.85
N ASP A 90 -14.93 -4.56 -2.94
CA ASP A 90 -15.39 -3.71 -1.83
C ASP A 90 -16.38 -4.49 -0.96
N PHE A 91 -16.07 -4.57 0.33
CA PHE A 91 -16.82 -5.37 1.31
C PHE A 91 -17.90 -4.56 2.03
N ARG A 92 -18.89 -5.28 2.56
CA ARG A 92 -19.90 -4.68 3.43
C ARG A 92 -19.27 -4.18 4.74
N GLY A 93 -18.98 -2.89 4.81
CA GLY A 93 -18.47 -2.22 6.00
C GLY A 93 -19.56 -1.64 6.91
N ASN A 94 -19.23 -0.49 7.52
CA ASN A 94 -20.10 0.30 8.42
C ASN A 94 -21.30 0.98 7.73
N ARG A 95 -21.48 0.76 6.42
CA ARG A 95 -22.59 1.28 5.59
C ARG A 95 -22.69 2.81 5.52
N GLN A 96 -21.61 3.55 5.75
CA GLN A 96 -21.62 5.00 5.51
C GLN A 96 -21.63 5.35 4.02
N TYR A 97 -21.09 4.46 3.16
CA TYR A 97 -21.05 4.60 1.70
C TYR A 97 -20.45 5.91 1.17
N VAL A 98 -19.63 6.61 1.96
CA VAL A 98 -19.04 7.91 1.60
C VAL A 98 -18.25 7.83 0.29
N SER A 99 -17.30 6.91 0.16
CA SER A 99 -16.52 6.77 -1.08
C SER A 99 -17.38 6.34 -2.26
N VAL A 100 -18.42 5.53 -2.04
CA VAL A 100 -19.34 5.11 -3.12
C VAL A 100 -20.10 6.31 -3.65
N GLY A 101 -20.66 7.12 -2.74
CA GLY A 101 -21.34 8.37 -3.09
C GLY A 101 -20.39 9.34 -3.82
N ASN A 102 -19.21 9.58 -3.26
CA ASN A 102 -18.19 10.44 -3.86
C ASN A 102 -17.82 9.97 -5.28
N LEU A 103 -17.46 8.70 -5.44
CA LEU A 103 -17.03 8.13 -6.72
C LEU A 103 -18.14 8.04 -7.77
N SER A 104 -19.41 8.04 -7.34
CA SER A 104 -20.55 8.13 -8.26
C SER A 104 -20.74 9.52 -8.87
N LYS A 105 -20.18 10.56 -8.24
CA LYS A 105 -20.23 11.96 -8.70
C LYS A 105 -18.94 12.41 -9.36
N ASP A 106 -17.81 11.95 -8.84
CA ASP A 106 -16.47 12.24 -9.35
C ASP A 106 -15.65 10.96 -9.27
N ASP A 107 -15.40 10.35 -10.43
CA ASP A 107 -14.70 9.08 -10.54
C ASP A 107 -13.20 9.17 -10.23
N ARG A 108 -12.65 10.37 -9.99
CA ARG A 108 -11.23 10.53 -9.65
C ARG A 108 -10.92 9.92 -8.29
N ILE A 109 -9.92 9.06 -8.28
CA ILE A 109 -9.46 8.35 -7.09
C ILE A 109 -7.93 8.47 -6.96
N SER A 110 -7.46 8.57 -5.72
CA SER A 110 -6.03 8.53 -5.41
C SER A 110 -5.75 7.46 -4.36
N LEU A 111 -4.79 6.59 -4.63
CA LEU A 111 -4.33 5.54 -3.73
C LEU A 111 -2.90 5.81 -3.26
N ILE A 112 -2.61 5.40 -2.03
CA ILE A 112 -1.26 5.29 -1.50
C ILE A 112 -1.08 3.88 -0.94
N LEU A 113 -0.21 3.11 -1.61
CA LEU A 113 0.15 1.76 -1.22
C LEU A 113 1.47 1.83 -0.48
N MET A 114 1.48 1.34 0.76
CA MET A 114 2.62 1.43 1.67
C MET A 114 3.27 0.06 1.84
N ASP A 115 4.59 0.03 1.80
CA ASP A 115 5.42 -1.06 2.26
C ASP A 115 6.33 -0.48 3.34
N TYR A 116 5.85 -0.54 4.59
CA TYR A 116 6.53 0.03 5.73
C TYR A 116 7.86 -0.67 6.06
N PRO A 117 7.97 -2.02 6.00
CA PRO A 117 9.24 -2.70 6.28
C PRO A 117 10.37 -2.22 5.37
N ASN A 118 10.11 -2.10 4.06
CA ASN A 118 11.11 -1.66 3.08
C ASN A 118 11.10 -0.15 2.84
N ARG A 119 10.26 0.61 3.55
CA ARG A 119 10.09 2.06 3.42
C ARG A 119 9.74 2.49 1.99
N ARG A 120 8.94 1.69 1.28
CA ARG A 120 8.51 1.98 -0.09
C ARG A 120 7.07 2.47 -0.11
N ARG A 121 6.76 3.27 -1.11
CA ARG A 121 5.43 3.83 -1.35
C ARG A 121 5.18 3.99 -2.84
N LEU A 122 4.05 3.48 -3.29
CA LEU A 122 3.49 3.73 -4.61
C LEU A 122 2.26 4.63 -4.47
N LYS A 123 2.25 5.77 -5.18
CA LYS A 123 1.03 6.58 -5.35
C LYS A 123 0.39 6.20 -6.68
N VAL A 124 -0.92 6.03 -6.71
CA VAL A 124 -1.68 5.77 -7.95
C VAL A 124 -2.83 6.76 -8.03
N TRP A 125 -2.98 7.42 -9.17
CA TRP A 125 -4.11 8.25 -9.53
C TRP A 125 -4.84 7.59 -10.69
N GLY A 126 -6.17 7.57 -10.62
CA GLY A 126 -6.98 6.91 -11.63
C GLY A 126 -8.44 7.33 -11.61
N ARG A 127 -9.22 6.57 -12.37
CA ARG A 127 -10.67 6.71 -12.54
C ARG A 127 -11.33 5.43 -12.06
N ALA A 128 -12.25 5.53 -11.10
CA ALA A 128 -12.93 4.39 -10.52
C ALA A 128 -14.28 4.13 -11.21
N LYS A 129 -14.54 2.87 -11.55
CA LYS A 129 -15.85 2.36 -11.95
C LYS A 129 -16.33 1.36 -10.90
N LEU A 130 -17.56 1.57 -10.42
CA LEU A 130 -18.22 0.68 -9.47
C LEU A 130 -19.12 -0.29 -10.24
N VAL A 131 -19.00 -1.59 -9.95
CA VAL A 131 -19.85 -2.64 -10.53
C VAL A 131 -20.42 -3.47 -9.39
N ASN A 132 -21.73 -3.46 -9.18
CA ASN A 132 -22.32 -4.20 -8.06
C ASN A 132 -22.31 -5.70 -8.34
N ILE A 133 -22.32 -6.50 -7.27
CA ILE A 133 -22.35 -7.96 -7.39
C ILE A 133 -23.61 -8.48 -8.09
N GLU A 134 -24.72 -7.74 -8.01
CA GLU A 134 -25.96 -8.06 -8.72
C GLU A 134 -25.83 -7.87 -10.24
N ASP A 135 -24.94 -6.99 -10.69
CA ASP A 135 -24.73 -6.69 -12.10
C ASP A 135 -23.70 -7.63 -12.75
N ASP A 136 -22.64 -8.00 -12.02
CA ASP A 136 -21.58 -8.90 -12.49
C ASP A 136 -20.99 -9.73 -11.32
N PRO A 137 -21.63 -10.85 -10.96
CA PRO A 137 -21.18 -11.68 -9.84
C PRO A 137 -19.85 -12.39 -10.14
N GLU A 138 -19.56 -12.69 -11.40
CA GLU A 138 -18.32 -13.38 -11.81
C GLU A 138 -17.11 -12.47 -11.62
N LEU A 139 -17.18 -11.21 -12.04
CA LEU A 139 -16.13 -10.23 -11.80
C LEU A 139 -15.86 -10.05 -10.30
N VAL A 140 -16.91 -9.93 -9.50
CA VAL A 140 -16.75 -9.75 -8.05
C VAL A 140 -16.11 -10.99 -7.41
N ALA A 141 -16.48 -12.19 -7.86
CA ALA A 141 -15.89 -13.44 -7.40
C ALA A 141 -14.39 -13.53 -7.74
N GLN A 142 -13.98 -13.13 -8.95
CA GLN A 142 -12.56 -13.13 -9.37
C GLN A 142 -11.67 -12.21 -8.50
N LEU A 143 -12.26 -11.16 -7.93
CA LEU A 143 -11.56 -10.21 -7.07
C LEU A 143 -11.55 -10.63 -5.59
N HIS A 144 -12.35 -11.63 -5.22
CA HIS A 144 -12.54 -12.07 -3.85
C HIS A 144 -11.71 -13.31 -3.52
N ASP A 145 -11.03 -13.30 -2.38
CA ASP A 145 -10.43 -14.50 -1.81
C ASP A 145 -11.51 -15.27 -1.03
N GLU A 146 -11.87 -16.47 -1.46
CA GLU A 146 -12.91 -17.29 -0.83
C GLU A 146 -12.63 -17.62 0.64
N SER A 147 -11.35 -17.62 1.05
CA SER A 147 -10.96 -17.84 2.45
C SER A 147 -11.21 -16.62 3.33
N TYR A 148 -11.50 -15.46 2.74
CA TYR A 148 -11.72 -14.22 3.47
C TYR A 148 -13.17 -14.11 3.95
N ARG A 149 -13.33 -13.83 5.25
CA ARG A 149 -14.65 -13.81 5.91
C ARG A 149 -15.60 -12.70 5.43
N ALA A 150 -15.06 -11.64 4.82
CA ALA A 150 -15.85 -10.45 4.50
C ALA A 150 -16.63 -10.67 3.20
N ARG A 151 -17.94 -10.37 3.22
CA ARG A 151 -18.78 -10.55 2.03
C ARG A 151 -18.60 -9.38 1.06
N PRO A 152 -18.17 -9.62 -0.19
CA PRO A 152 -18.05 -8.57 -1.19
C PRO A 152 -19.44 -8.07 -1.61
N GLN A 153 -19.53 -6.77 -1.93
CA GLN A 153 -20.76 -6.14 -2.43
C GLN A 153 -20.61 -5.62 -3.87
N ARG A 154 -19.39 -5.27 -4.27
CA ARG A 154 -19.11 -4.69 -5.58
C ARG A 154 -17.64 -4.84 -5.93
N ALA A 155 -17.34 -4.76 -7.21
CA ALA A 155 -16.01 -4.52 -7.72
C ALA A 155 -15.75 -3.01 -7.83
N VAL A 156 -14.56 -2.59 -7.45
CA VAL A 156 -14.04 -1.25 -7.75
C VAL A 156 -12.91 -1.41 -8.74
N ILE A 157 -13.18 -1.05 -9.99
CA ILE A 157 -12.23 -1.12 -11.09
C ILE A 157 -11.60 0.26 -11.24
N ILE A 158 -10.28 0.34 -11.32
CA ILE A 158 -9.55 1.59 -11.40
C ILE A 158 -8.68 1.58 -12.65
N THR A 159 -9.00 2.46 -13.59
CA THR A 159 -8.14 2.76 -14.73
C THR A 159 -7.10 3.79 -14.30
N ILE A 160 -5.83 3.45 -14.48
CA ILE A 160 -4.68 4.24 -14.03
C ILE A 160 -4.46 5.39 -15.00
N GLU A 161 -4.41 6.61 -14.45
CA GLU A 161 -4.05 7.83 -15.15
C GLU A 161 -2.56 8.14 -14.92
N ALA A 162 -2.08 7.93 -13.70
CA ALA A 162 -0.69 8.11 -13.35
C ALA A 162 -0.29 7.35 -12.07
N PHE A 163 0.95 6.89 -11.97
CA PHE A 163 1.56 6.46 -10.71
C PHE A 163 2.96 7.04 -10.57
N ASP A 164 3.45 7.05 -9.33
CA ASP A 164 4.79 7.53 -9.03
C ASP A 164 5.35 6.95 -7.72
N TRP A 165 6.64 6.60 -7.76
CA TRP A 165 7.41 6.21 -6.59
C TRP A 165 8.04 7.44 -5.95
N ASN A 166 7.78 7.65 -4.66
CA ASN A 166 8.35 8.79 -3.90
C ASN A 166 9.55 8.36 -3.03
N CYS A 167 10.36 9.34 -2.62
CA CYS A 167 11.54 9.17 -1.76
C CYS A 167 11.20 8.47 -0.41
N PRO A 168 11.99 7.48 0.04
CA PRO A 168 11.76 6.70 1.26
C PRO A 168 12.21 7.39 2.56
N GLN A 169 12.93 8.53 2.48
CA GLN A 169 13.76 9.10 3.56
C GLN A 169 13.06 9.29 4.92
N HIS A 170 11.74 9.49 4.94
CA HIS A 170 10.97 9.76 6.16
C HIS A 170 9.85 8.75 6.42
N ILE A 171 9.86 7.60 5.74
CA ILE A 171 8.90 6.53 6.03
C ILE A 171 9.43 5.75 7.24
N PRO A 172 8.71 5.74 8.38
CA PRO A 172 9.12 4.92 9.52
C PRO A 172 9.01 3.45 9.16
N GLN A 173 9.94 2.64 9.66
CA GLN A 173 9.80 1.19 9.57
C GLN A 173 8.73 0.73 10.56
N ARG A 174 7.77 -0.03 10.04
CA ARG A 174 6.73 -0.72 10.81
C ARG A 174 6.64 -2.12 10.23
N MET A 175 6.39 -3.08 11.11
CA MET A 175 6.21 -4.47 10.76
C MET A 175 4.91 -4.95 11.40
N THR A 176 4.24 -5.85 10.73
CA THR A 176 3.21 -6.70 11.33
C THR A 176 3.85 -7.64 12.36
N ILE A 177 3.02 -8.30 13.18
CA ILE A 177 3.53 -9.26 14.16
C ILE A 177 4.18 -10.44 13.42
N GLU A 178 3.54 -10.90 12.35
CA GLU A 178 4.00 -12.00 11.51
C GLU A 178 5.37 -11.71 10.86
N GLU A 179 5.57 -10.49 10.36
CA GLU A 179 6.87 -10.06 9.82
C GLU A 179 7.94 -9.97 10.92
N LEU A 180 7.57 -9.48 12.10
CA LEU A 180 8.48 -9.32 13.23
C LEU A 180 8.92 -10.69 13.80
N GLU A 181 8.03 -11.70 13.81
CA GLU A 181 8.33 -13.05 14.27
C GLU A 181 9.54 -13.66 13.54
N HIS A 182 9.68 -13.41 12.24
CA HIS A 182 10.83 -13.87 11.46
C HIS A 182 12.17 -13.28 11.97
N HIS A 183 12.15 -12.03 12.42
CA HIS A 183 13.32 -11.37 13.00
C HIS A 183 13.59 -11.80 14.45
N LEU A 184 12.53 -12.13 15.20
CA LEU A 184 12.64 -12.54 16.60
C LEU A 184 13.03 -14.01 16.78
N ALA A 185 12.65 -14.90 15.85
CA ALA A 185 12.90 -16.33 15.96
C ALA A 185 14.37 -16.70 16.26
N PRO A 186 15.38 -16.16 15.54
CA PRO A 186 16.79 -16.45 15.85
C PRO A 186 17.22 -15.96 17.24
N LEU A 187 16.62 -14.84 17.72
CA LEU A 187 16.90 -14.32 19.05
C LEU A 187 16.32 -15.22 20.13
N TYR A 188 15.10 -15.73 19.93
CA TYR A 188 14.48 -16.68 20.85
C TYR A 188 15.25 -18.00 20.92
N GLU A 189 15.72 -18.52 19.79
CA GLU A 189 16.60 -19.70 19.76
C GLU A 189 17.89 -19.44 20.55
N LYS A 190 18.51 -18.27 20.36
CA LYS A 190 19.74 -17.93 21.07
C LYS A 190 19.53 -17.76 22.57
N ILE A 191 18.41 -17.16 22.98
CA ILE A 191 18.02 -17.04 24.38
C ILE A 191 17.85 -18.43 25.00
N ALA A 192 17.17 -19.35 24.32
CA ALA A 192 16.98 -20.72 24.81
C ALA A 192 18.32 -21.47 24.98
N ASP A 193 19.24 -21.35 24.01
CA ASP A 193 20.59 -21.93 24.07
C ASP A 193 21.38 -21.36 25.26
N LEU A 194 21.43 -20.03 25.40
CA LEU A 194 22.15 -19.37 26.50
C LEU A 194 21.55 -19.74 27.86
N SER A 195 20.22 -19.79 27.99
CA SER A 195 19.56 -20.23 29.22
C SER A 195 19.91 -21.68 29.56
N ALA A 196 19.99 -22.58 28.58
CA ALA A 196 20.39 -23.97 28.80
C ALA A 196 21.87 -24.08 29.23
N GLN A 197 22.76 -23.30 28.62
CA GLN A 197 24.18 -23.26 29.00
C GLN A 197 24.37 -22.71 30.42
N ASN A 198 23.69 -21.62 30.76
CA ASN A 198 23.72 -21.05 32.11
C ASN A 198 23.23 -22.05 33.16
N GLY A 199 22.14 -22.78 32.87
CA GLY A 199 21.65 -23.82 33.76
C GLY A 199 22.66 -24.97 33.97
N LYS A 200 23.43 -25.34 32.94
CA LYS A 200 24.51 -26.34 33.05
C LYS A 200 25.66 -25.79 33.91
N LEU A 201 26.09 -24.55 33.67
CA LEU A 201 27.17 -23.91 34.41
C LEU A 201 26.84 -23.73 35.89
N GLN A 202 25.61 -23.31 36.22
CA GLN A 202 25.15 -23.18 37.61
C GLN A 202 25.23 -24.52 38.35
N LYS A 203 24.75 -25.62 37.75
CA LYS A 203 24.87 -26.96 38.33
C LYS A 203 26.33 -27.38 38.53
N SER A 204 27.23 -27.04 37.60
CA SER A 204 28.66 -27.29 37.76
C SER A 204 29.25 -26.52 38.93
N ILE A 205 28.92 -25.23 39.07
CA ILE A 205 29.39 -24.38 40.16
C ILE A 205 28.91 -24.90 41.53
N GLU A 206 27.62 -25.23 41.66
CA GLU A 206 27.06 -25.82 42.88
C GLU A 206 27.78 -27.12 43.26
N LYS A 207 28.07 -27.97 42.27
CA LYS A 207 28.83 -29.20 42.48
C LYS A 207 30.25 -28.92 42.99
N TYR A 208 30.95 -27.94 42.43
CA TYR A 208 32.29 -27.55 42.89
C TYR A 208 32.27 -26.99 44.32
N GLN A 209 31.29 -26.14 44.65
CA GLN A 209 31.15 -25.55 45.99
C GLN A 209 30.86 -26.62 47.05
N ASN A 210 29.98 -27.58 46.75
CA ASN A 210 29.67 -28.70 47.65
C ASN A 210 30.82 -29.71 47.82
N GLN A 211 31.79 -29.74 46.90
CA GLN A 211 32.99 -30.58 47.00
C GLN A 211 34.16 -29.89 47.72
N SER A 212 34.10 -28.56 47.87
CA SER A 212 35.15 -27.74 48.49
C SER A 212 34.82 -27.32 49.93
N SER A 213 33.67 -27.77 50.45
CA SER A 213 33.20 -27.61 51.84
C SER A 213 33.31 -28.94 52.57
#